data_AF-A0A354NXF5-F1
#
_entry.id   AF-A0A354NXF5-F1
#
_cell.length_a   1.000
_cell.length_b   1.000
_cell.length_c   1.000
_cell.angle_alpha   90.00
_cell.angle_beta   90.00
_cell.angle_gamma   90.00
#
_symmetry.space_group_name_H-M   'P 1'
#
loop_
_entity.id
_entity.type
_entity.pdbx_description
1 polymer ?
#
loop_
_entity_poly.entity_id
_entity_poly.type
_entity_poly.pdbx_seq_one_letter_code
_entity_poly.pdbx_strand_id
1 'polypeptide(L)' 'MSNDTASKEEELNGIEAVARILKLEGVEWVSCFPSNNLIEAIAQEGIRLTMFRQERGAIMAADGYSRS' A
#
# COMPACT_ATOMS: atom_id res chain seq x y z
N MET A 1 -11.04 -15.25 33.93
CA MET A 1 -10.12 -14.49 33.06
C MET A 1 -9.49 -15.46 32.09
N SER A 2 -9.94 -15.46 30.83
CA SER A 2 -9.22 -15.90 29.63
C SER A 2 -10.21 -15.85 28.46
N ASN A 3 -10.58 -14.64 28.02
CA ASN A 3 -11.27 -14.49 26.75
C ASN A 3 -10.21 -14.30 25.66
N ASP A 4 -10.33 -15.11 24.62
CA ASP A 4 -10.10 -14.76 23.22
C ASP A 4 -8.80 -14.04 22.89
N THR A 5 -7.73 -14.82 22.77
CA THR A 5 -6.71 -14.59 21.75
C THR A 5 -6.77 -15.71 20.72
N ALA A 6 -7.99 -15.98 20.23
CA ALA A 6 -8.12 -16.57 18.91
C ALA A 6 -7.70 -15.46 17.94
N SER A 7 -6.44 -15.51 17.50
CA SER A 7 -5.93 -14.75 16.36
C SER A 7 -6.92 -14.96 15.24
N LYS A 8 -7.77 -13.96 15.01
CA LYS A 8 -8.67 -13.95 13.87
C LYS A 8 -7.72 -13.82 12.68
N GLU A 9 -7.42 -14.94 12.03
CA GLU A 9 -7.04 -14.92 10.62
C GLU A 9 -8.27 -14.39 9.90
N GLU A 10 -8.44 -13.07 9.95
CA GLU A 10 -9.33 -12.37 9.03
C GLU A 10 -8.89 -12.81 7.64
N GLU A 11 -9.87 -13.24 6.85
CA GLU A 11 -9.69 -13.67 5.48
C GLU A 11 -9.01 -12.52 4.71
N LEU A 12 -7.68 -12.56 4.66
CA LEU A 12 -6.86 -11.47 4.15
C LEU A 12 -7.16 -11.37 2.67
N ASN A 13 -7.77 -10.26 2.26
CA ASN A 13 -8.08 -10.11 0.86
C ASN A 13 -6.76 -9.92 0.07
N GLY A 14 -6.75 -10.28 -1.21
CA GLY A 14 -5.51 -10.22 -2.01
C GLY A 14 -4.90 -8.81 -2.06
N ILE A 15 -5.69 -7.76 -1.86
CA ILE A 15 -5.24 -6.36 -1.87
C ILE A 15 -4.49 -6.01 -0.57
N GLU A 16 -5.03 -6.42 0.57
CA GLU A 16 -4.38 -6.29 1.89
C GLU A 16 -3.08 -7.09 1.93
N ALA A 17 -3.09 -8.30 1.36
CA ALA A 17 -1.88 -9.11 1.22
C ALA A 17 -0.79 -8.36 0.46
N VAL A 18 -1.12 -7.73 -0.67
CA VAL A 18 -0.17 -6.92 -1.43
C VAL A 18 0.34 -5.73 -0.62
N ALA A 19 -0.55 -4.97 0.05
CA ALA A 19 -0.15 -3.82 0.86
C ALA A 19 0.83 -4.23 1.97
N ARG A 20 0.56 -5.35 2.64
CA ARG A 20 1.41 -5.90 3.70
C ARG A 20 2.75 -6.41 3.18
N ILE A 21 2.77 -7.08 2.01
CA ILE A 21 4.01 -7.48 1.35
C ILE A 21 4.85 -6.24 1.02
N LEU A 22 4.27 -5.20 0.42
CA LEU A 22 4.98 -3.96 0.12
C LEU A 22 5.61 -3.33 1.37
N LYS A 23 4.89 -3.37 2.51
CA LYS A 23 5.41 -2.90 3.79
C LYS A 23 6.61 -3.73 4.26
N LEU A 24 6.54 -5.05 4.15
CA LEU A 24 7.62 -5.98 4.53
C LEU A 24 8.86 -5.81 3.64
N GLU A 25 8.67 -5.52 2.35
CA GLU A 25 9.74 -5.20 1.40
C GLU A 25 10.37 -3.80 1.65
N GLY A 26 9.88 -3.05 2.64
CA GLY A 26 10.41 -1.74 2.99
C GLY A 26 9.96 -0.61 2.08
N VAL A 27 8.86 -0.77 1.34
CA VAL A 27 8.30 0.31 0.51
C VAL A 27 7.75 1.41 1.42
N GLU A 28 8.41 2.57 1.41
CA GLU A 28 8.00 3.71 2.23
C GLU A 28 7.07 4.69 1.52
N TRP A 29 7.04 4.65 0.19
CA TRP A 29 6.34 5.61 -0.64
C TRP A 29 5.83 4.98 -1.94
N VAL A 30 4.62 5.37 -2.35
CA VAL A 30 3.97 4.92 -3.58
C VAL A 30 3.38 6.13 -4.33
N SER A 31 3.77 6.29 -5.60
CA SER A 31 3.06 7.16 -6.54
C SER A 31 1.78 6.47 -7.01
N CYS A 32 0.64 7.15 -6.96
CA CYS A 32 -0.62 6.60 -7.44
C CYS A 32 -1.42 7.59 -8.28
N PHE A 33 -2.26 7.03 -9.15
CA PHE A 33 -3.30 7.76 -9.89
C PHE A 33 -4.67 7.38 -9.28
N PRO A 34 -5.64 8.30 -9.20
CA PRO A 34 -6.87 8.12 -8.43
C PRO A 34 -7.66 6.83 -8.72
N SER A 35 -8.39 6.41 -7.68
CA SER A 35 -9.49 5.42 -7.67
C SER A 35 -9.10 3.92 -7.79
N ASN A 36 -8.58 3.33 -6.71
CA ASN A 36 -8.45 1.87 -6.57
C ASN A 36 -8.48 1.43 -5.09
N ASN A 37 -9.13 0.30 -4.79
CA ASN A 37 -9.15 -0.36 -3.47
C ASN A 37 -7.75 -0.63 -2.90
N LEU A 38 -6.74 -0.79 -3.78
CA LEU A 38 -5.34 -0.95 -3.37
C LEU A 38 -4.76 0.28 -2.68
N ILE A 39 -5.18 1.49 -3.07
CA ILE A 39 -4.69 2.73 -2.46
C ILE A 39 -5.12 2.79 -0.99
N GLU A 40 -6.35 2.36 -0.70
CA GLU A 40 -6.87 2.34 0.66
C GLU A 40 -6.11 1.33 1.53
N ALA A 41 -5.89 0.10 1.05
CA ALA A 41 -5.11 -0.90 1.78
C ALA A 41 -3.66 -0.43 2.04
N ILE A 42 -3.00 0.17 1.05
CA ILE A 42 -1.65 0.73 1.20
C ILE A 42 -1.63 1.88 2.24
N ALA A 43 -2.67 2.70 2.28
CA ALA A 43 -2.80 3.75 3.27
C ALA A 43 -2.93 3.19 4.70
N GLN A 44 -3.68 2.10 4.89
CA GLN A 44 -3.83 1.43 6.20
C GLN A 44 -2.52 0.84 6.71
N GLU A 45 -1.66 0.35 5.82
CA GLU A 45 -0.30 -0.14 6.16
C GLU A 45 0.71 1.00 6.43
N GLY A 46 0.25 2.26 6.38
CA GLY A 46 1.04 3.45 6.70
C GLY A 46 2.15 3.74 5.69
N ILE A 47 1.96 3.33 4.43
CA ILE A 47 2.85 3.68 3.33
C ILE A 47 2.46 5.06 2.80
N ARG A 48 3.43 5.95 2.57
CA ARG A 48 3.14 7.32 2.11
C ARG A 48 2.64 7.30 0.67
N LEU A 49 1.50 7.93 0.43
CA LEU A 49 0.91 8.03 -0.90
C LEU A 49 1.11 9.42 -1.50
N THR A 50 1.43 9.48 -2.79
CA THR A 50 1.40 10.74 -3.56
C THR A 50 0.50 10.57 -4.78
N MET A 51 -0.62 11.31 -4.76
CA MET A 51 -1.61 11.27 -5.83
C MET A 51 -1.24 12.21 -6.97
N PHE A 52 -1.27 11.68 -8.19
CA PHE A 52 -1.06 12.43 -9.42
C PHE A 52 -2.36 12.60 -10.19
N ARG A 53 -2.43 13.68 -10.98
CA ARG A 53 -3.59 13.97 -11.85
C ARG A 53 -3.46 13.38 -13.26
N GLN A 54 -2.31 12.80 -13.60
CA GLN A 54 -2.00 12.23 -14.92
C GLN A 54 -1.16 10.97 -14.71
N GLU A 55 -1.47 9.86 -15.40
CA GLU A 55 -0.75 8.60 -15.21
C GLU A 55 0.74 8.74 -15.54
N ARG A 56 1.06 9.51 -16.59
CA ARG A 56 2.45 9.78 -16.99
C ARG A 56 3.26 10.45 -15.88
N GLY A 57 2.66 11.39 -15.14
CA GLY A 57 3.34 12.07 -14.03
C GLY A 57 3.68 11.12 -12.88
N ALA A 58 2.77 10.18 -12.56
CA ALA A 58 3.01 9.18 -11.52
C ALA A 58 4.18 8.26 -11.88
N ILE A 59 4.19 7.75 -13.12
CA ILE A 59 5.24 6.83 -13.60
C ILE A 59 6.62 7.50 -13.58
N MET A 60 6.71 8.74 -14.09
CA MET A 60 7.98 9.47 -14.10
C MET A 60 8.49 9.77 -12.68
N ALA A 61 7.59 10.01 -11.72
CA ALA A 61 7.97 10.21 -10.33
C ALA A 61 8.46 8.93 -9.65
N ALA A 62 7.78 7.79 -9.86
CA ALA A 62 8.25 6.49 -9.38
C ALA A 62 9.63 6.14 -9.93
N ASP A 63 9.81 6.38 -11.22
CA ASP A 63 11.05 6.13 -11.93
C ASP A 63 12.20 6.99 -11.40
N GLY A 64 11.95 8.29 -11.18
CA GLY A 64 12.92 9.19 -10.56
C GLY A 64 13.28 8.78 -9.13
N TYR A 65 12.28 8.45 -8.30
CA TYR A 65 12.49 8.01 -6.92
C TYR A 65 13.26 6.70 -6.81
N SER A 66 13.07 5.76 -7.75
CA SER A 66 13.76 4.48 -7.74
C SER A 66 15.24 4.57 -8.14
N ARG A 67 15.66 5.68 -8.75
CA ARG A 67 17.05 5.92 -9.20
C ARG A 67 17.85 6.84 -8.27
N SER A 68 17.21 7.46 -7.28
CA SER A 68 17.86 8.34 -6.29
C SER A 68 18.40 7.55 -5.12
#